data_AF-A0ABD1C5Z2-F1
#
_entry.id   AF-A0ABD1C5Z2-F1
#
_cell.length_a   1.000
_cell.length_b   1.000
_cell.length_c   1.000
_cell.angle_alpha   90.00
_cell.angle_beta   90.00
_cell.angle_gamma   90.00
#
_symmetry.space_group_name_H-M   'P 1'
#
loop_
_entity.id
_entity.type
_entity.pdbx_description
1 polymer ?
#
loop_
_entity_poly.entity_id
_entity_poly.type
_entity_poly.pdbx_seq_one_letter_code
_entity_poly.pdbx_strand_id
1 'polypeptide(L)'
;MADLRRQLQDVVLAVNARNAAEQPRRQRVEDDLSSSHGNGGSSQGSDSDHSIEIERGRRRRNHRPQQQQHHHREEEFKVDFPNFEGNLNPDDFLDWIRSMERAFEYNTYDDEKKFKMATLRLKGYASLWWDTTKSQRVREGKTRIRSWEKLKRLMKRRFLPDDYKQDLYLKLTHLQQDKRSVEEYTREFDLLQLRCDVQDPQERTIVRFVHGLNQEIASKVELQPFWTLDDAKKLAIKVGK
;
A
#
# COMPACT_ATOMS: atom_id res chain seq x y z
N MET A 1 -14.37 -12.73 42.59
CA MET A 1 -14.87 -11.62 41.74
C MET A 1 -14.08 -10.31 41.90
N ALA A 2 -13.66 -9.92 43.12
CA ALA A 2 -12.88 -8.69 43.32
C ALA A 2 -11.45 -8.74 42.72
N ASP A 3 -10.85 -9.94 42.66
CA ASP A 3 -9.46 -10.14 42.24
C ASP A 3 -9.22 -9.92 40.74
N LEU A 4 -10.17 -10.37 39.90
CA LEU A 4 -10.09 -10.22 38.45
C LEU A 4 -10.21 -8.76 38.00
N ARG A 5 -11.01 -7.96 38.73
CA ARG A 5 -11.21 -6.53 38.44
C ARG A 5 -9.96 -5.71 38.77
N ARG A 6 -9.22 -6.12 39.81
CA ARG A 6 -7.96 -5.51 40.22
C ARG A 6 -6.85 -5.85 39.22
N GLN A 7 -6.77 -7.11 38.77
CA GLN A 7 -5.84 -7.53 37.73
C GLN A 7 -6.06 -6.79 36.40
N LEU A 8 -7.32 -6.53 36.02
CA LEU A 8 -7.61 -5.77 34.80
C LEU A 8 -7.18 -4.29 34.92
N GLN A 9 -7.36 -3.67 36.10
CA GLN A 9 -6.96 -2.29 36.33
C GLN A 9 -5.43 -2.13 36.33
N ASP A 10 -4.70 -3.10 36.91
CA ASP A 10 -3.24 -3.09 36.92
C ASP A 10 -2.65 -3.24 35.50
N VAL A 11 -3.27 -4.06 34.65
CA VAL A 11 -2.85 -4.19 33.23
C VAL A 11 -3.11 -2.90 32.45
N VAL A 12 -4.27 -2.26 32.64
CA VAL A 12 -4.58 -0.98 31.96
C VAL A 12 -3.62 0.13 32.39
N LEU A 13 -3.27 0.20 33.68
CA LEU A 13 -2.28 1.15 34.18
C LEU A 13 -0.87 0.88 33.65
N ALA A 14 -0.47 -0.39 33.56
CA ALA A 14 0.83 -0.78 33.00
C ALA A 14 0.94 -0.46 31.49
N VAL A 15 -0.14 -0.66 30.72
CA VAL A 15 -0.18 -0.32 29.29
C VAL A 15 -0.13 1.19 29.08
N ASN A 16 -0.87 1.96 29.88
CA ASN A 16 -0.86 3.43 29.79
C ASN A 16 0.50 4.04 30.20
N ALA A 17 1.16 3.48 31.22
CA ALA A 17 2.50 3.92 31.62
C ALA A 17 3.57 3.61 30.54
N ARG A 18 3.47 2.45 29.87
CA ARG A 18 4.33 2.11 28.71
C ARG A 18 4.10 3.07 27.54
N ASN A 19 2.85 3.39 27.22
CA ASN A 19 2.51 4.31 26.15
C ASN A 19 2.96 5.75 26.42
N ALA A 20 2.99 6.19 27.69
CA ALA A 20 3.53 7.49 28.07
C ALA A 20 5.06 7.57 27.99
N ALA A 21 5.76 6.46 28.28
CA ALA A 21 7.23 6.39 28.22
C ALA A 21 7.80 6.34 26.79
N GLU A 22 7.00 5.97 25.78
CA GLU A 22 7.44 5.92 24.37
C GLU A 22 7.31 7.26 23.61
N GLN A 23 6.70 8.28 24.22
CA GLN A 23 6.48 9.58 23.56
C GLN A 23 7.72 10.51 23.41
N PRO A 24 8.82 10.45 24.19
CA PRO A 24 9.94 11.39 23.98
C PRO A 24 10.96 10.97 22.92
N ARG A 25 10.88 9.76 22.33
CA ARG A 25 11.92 9.25 21.39
C ARG A 25 11.64 9.48 19.90
N ARG A 26 10.49 10.06 19.53
CA ARG A 26 10.11 10.22 18.11
C ARG A 26 10.63 11.49 17.42
N GLN A 27 11.46 12.30 18.09
CA GLN A 27 11.85 13.63 17.59
C GLN A 27 13.34 13.78 17.23
N ARG A 28 14.14 12.71 17.22
CA ARG A 28 15.59 12.81 16.99
C ARG A 28 16.12 11.84 15.93
N VAL A 29 15.51 11.78 14.75
CA VAL A 29 16.06 11.07 13.59
C VAL A 29 15.64 11.76 12.28
N GLU A 30 15.95 13.06 12.11
CA GLU A 30 15.81 13.73 10.79
C GLU A 30 16.93 14.77 10.49
N ASP A 31 18.12 14.68 11.11
CA ASP A 31 19.20 15.69 10.93
C ASP A 31 20.50 15.24 10.25
N ASP A 32 20.63 13.98 9.82
CA ASP A 32 21.79 13.57 9.02
C ASP A 32 21.33 13.15 7.63
N LEU A 33 21.69 13.97 6.63
CA LEU A 33 21.89 13.71 5.19
C LEU A 33 21.50 14.94 4.34
N SER A 34 22.11 16.10 4.63
CA SER A 34 22.21 17.18 3.66
C SER A 34 23.60 17.82 3.72
N SER A 35 24.59 17.20 3.06
CA SER A 35 25.80 17.90 2.67
C SER A 35 26.41 17.23 1.46
N SER A 36 26.17 17.82 0.28
CA SER A 36 27.17 18.01 -0.75
C SER A 36 26.46 18.65 -1.95
N HIS A 37 26.76 19.91 -2.23
CA HIS A 37 27.15 20.39 -3.56
C HIS A 37 27.38 21.90 -3.49
N GLY A 38 28.64 22.28 -3.65
CA GLY A 38 29.05 23.65 -3.84
C GLY A 38 30.56 23.71 -3.97
N ASN A 39 31.06 23.82 -5.21
CA ASN A 39 32.13 24.77 -5.45
C ASN A 39 32.19 25.16 -6.93
N GLY A 40 32.25 26.47 -7.17
CA GLY A 40 32.53 27.05 -8.47
C GLY A 40 33.91 27.70 -8.51
N GLY A 41 34.24 28.16 -9.71
CA GLY A 41 35.34 29.07 -10.04
C GLY A 41 36.37 28.43 -10.99
N SER A 42 37.05 29.15 -11.87
CA SER A 42 36.94 30.50 -12.45
C SER A 42 37.98 30.59 -13.59
N SER A 43 37.64 31.35 -14.64
CA SER A 43 38.49 32.25 -15.46
C SER A 43 39.61 31.79 -16.43
N GLN A 44 39.79 32.69 -17.42
CA GLN A 44 40.85 32.93 -18.43
C GLN A 44 40.67 32.15 -19.75
N GLY A 45 40.67 32.75 -20.95
CA GLY A 45 40.99 34.09 -21.45
C GLY A 45 41.65 33.91 -22.84
N SER A 46 41.35 34.76 -23.83
CA SER A 46 42.27 35.24 -24.91
C SER A 46 41.53 35.94 -26.06
N ASP A 47 42.08 37.10 -26.44
CA ASP A 47 41.72 38.02 -27.52
C ASP A 47 41.96 37.48 -28.94
N SER A 48 41.26 38.04 -29.93
CA SER A 48 41.88 38.76 -31.07
C SER A 48 40.85 39.40 -32.01
N ASP A 49 41.26 40.55 -32.54
CA ASP A 49 40.57 41.62 -33.27
C ASP A 49 40.47 41.41 -34.80
N HIS A 50 39.44 41.99 -35.45
CA HIS A 50 39.55 42.81 -36.67
C HIS A 50 38.18 43.21 -37.30
N SER A 51 37.93 44.52 -37.25
CA SER A 51 37.51 45.48 -38.30
C SER A 51 36.37 45.23 -39.31
N ILE A 52 35.69 46.34 -39.57
CA ILE A 52 34.40 46.63 -40.23
C ILE A 52 34.50 46.64 -41.77
N GLU A 53 33.45 46.21 -42.48
CA GLU A 53 32.98 46.90 -43.71
C GLU A 53 31.53 46.51 -44.11
N ILE A 54 30.83 47.48 -44.71
CA ILE A 54 29.40 47.53 -45.02
C ILE A 54 29.18 47.14 -46.50
N GLU A 55 28.25 46.21 -46.84
CA GLU A 55 27.20 46.49 -47.85
C GLU A 55 26.14 45.39 -48.05
N ARG A 56 24.89 45.85 -48.01
CA ARG A 56 23.67 45.47 -48.77
C ARG A 56 23.61 44.10 -49.47
N GLY A 57 22.58 43.33 -49.06
CA GLY A 57 21.63 42.80 -50.04
C GLY A 57 21.19 41.35 -49.88
N ARG A 58 19.86 41.18 -49.93
CA ARG A 58 19.10 39.98 -50.36
C ARG A 58 18.78 38.93 -49.30
N ARG A 59 17.53 39.04 -48.83
CA ARG A 59 16.66 37.97 -48.32
C ARG A 59 16.88 36.65 -49.08
N ARG A 60 17.22 35.56 -48.39
CA ARG A 60 16.64 34.22 -48.63
C ARG A 60 16.59 33.41 -47.33
N ARG A 61 15.46 32.72 -47.20
CA ARG A 61 14.88 32.06 -46.03
C ARG A 61 15.54 30.68 -45.87
N ASN A 62 16.58 30.56 -45.03
CA ASN A 62 17.15 29.25 -44.73
C ASN A 62 16.24 28.47 -43.77
N HIS A 63 15.49 27.54 -44.34
CA HIS A 63 14.88 26.43 -43.61
C HIS A 63 16.01 25.51 -43.14
N ARG A 64 16.32 25.55 -41.84
CA ARG A 64 17.15 24.54 -41.18
C ARG A 64 16.20 23.38 -40.83
N PRO A 65 16.35 22.17 -41.39
CA PRO A 65 15.52 21.06 -40.97
C PRO A 65 15.87 20.76 -39.52
N GLN A 66 14.90 21.00 -38.63
CA GLN A 66 14.93 20.54 -37.26
C GLN A 66 15.14 19.02 -37.32
N GLN A 67 16.28 18.55 -36.83
CA GLN A 67 16.43 17.17 -36.41
C GLN A 67 15.29 16.92 -35.44
N GLN A 68 14.26 16.22 -35.92
CA GLN A 68 13.28 15.58 -35.07
C GLN A 68 14.09 14.60 -34.25
N GLN A 69 14.47 15.01 -33.04
CA GLN A 69 14.63 14.08 -31.95
C GLN A 69 13.27 13.42 -31.85
N HIS A 70 13.14 12.27 -32.52
CA HIS A 70 12.21 11.26 -32.13
C HIS A 70 12.59 10.91 -30.70
N HIS A 71 12.08 11.69 -29.74
CA HIS A 71 11.79 11.13 -28.43
C HIS A 71 10.92 9.94 -28.76
N HIS A 72 11.52 8.76 -28.68
CA HIS A 72 10.82 7.53 -28.42
C HIS A 72 9.99 7.83 -27.17
N ARG A 73 8.77 8.31 -27.40
CA ARG A 73 7.70 8.27 -26.43
C ARG A 73 7.48 6.78 -26.30
N GLU A 74 8.23 6.17 -25.39
CA GLU A 74 7.93 4.84 -24.89
C GLU A 74 6.42 4.86 -24.70
N GLU A 75 5.73 4.06 -25.51
CA GLU A 75 4.29 3.95 -25.44
C GLU A 75 3.99 3.36 -24.08
N GLU A 76 3.90 4.23 -23.07
CA GLU A 76 3.52 3.86 -21.72
C GLU A 76 2.20 3.14 -21.88
N PHE A 77 2.27 1.83 -21.68
CA PHE A 77 1.10 0.98 -21.68
C PHE A 77 0.08 1.69 -20.80
N LYS A 78 -1.08 2.01 -21.36
CA LYS A 78 -2.10 2.80 -20.67
C LYS A 78 -2.69 1.94 -19.56
N VAL A 79 -1.97 1.83 -18.44
CA VAL A 79 -2.44 1.13 -17.26
C VAL A 79 -3.56 1.98 -16.68
N ASP A 80 -4.76 1.39 -16.62
CA ASP A 80 -5.84 2.04 -15.90
C ASP A 80 -5.61 1.87 -14.40
N PHE A 81 -5.31 2.99 -13.74
CA PHE A 81 -5.13 3.00 -12.31
C PHE A 81 -6.51 3.09 -11.63
N PRO A 82 -6.83 2.21 -10.68
CA PRO A 82 -8.10 2.26 -9.98
C PRO A 82 -8.21 3.54 -9.15
N ASN A 83 -9.43 4.05 -8.99
CA ASN A 83 -9.69 5.16 -8.08
C ASN A 83 -9.84 4.64 -6.64
N PHE A 84 -9.52 5.48 -5.66
CA PHE A 84 -9.79 5.22 -4.25
C PHE A 84 -10.61 6.37 -3.67
N GLU A 85 -11.82 6.06 -3.20
CA GLU A 85 -12.75 7.07 -2.68
C GLU A 85 -12.59 7.32 -1.18
N GLY A 86 -11.82 6.48 -0.46
CA GLY A 86 -11.68 6.59 1.00
C GLY A 86 -12.80 5.90 1.76
N ASN A 87 -13.25 4.74 1.28
CA ASN A 87 -14.22 3.90 1.96
C ASN A 87 -13.72 3.41 3.33
N LEU A 88 -14.67 2.99 4.18
CA LEU A 88 -14.38 2.51 5.54
C LEU A 88 -13.91 1.04 5.57
N ASN A 89 -13.98 0.33 4.45
CA ASN A 89 -13.54 -1.05 4.36
C ASN A 89 -12.01 -1.11 4.15
N PRO A 90 -11.23 -1.63 5.12
CA PRO A 90 -9.77 -1.67 4.98
C PRO A 90 -9.30 -2.61 3.87
N ASP A 91 -10.09 -3.62 3.52
CA ASP A 91 -9.78 -4.54 2.42
C ASP A 91 -9.70 -3.81 1.08
N ASP A 92 -10.67 -2.93 0.81
CA ASP A 92 -10.73 -2.16 -0.44
C ASP A 92 -9.53 -1.22 -0.57
N PHE A 93 -9.09 -0.63 0.55
CA PHE A 93 -7.86 0.17 0.59
C PHE A 93 -6.62 -0.68 0.27
N LEU A 94 -6.48 -1.87 0.87
CA LEU A 94 -5.35 -2.76 0.61
C LEU A 94 -5.36 -3.31 -0.82
N ASP A 95 -6.53 -3.59 -1.38
CA ASP A 95 -6.69 -4.06 -2.74
C ASP A 95 -6.39 -2.95 -3.75
N TRP A 96 -6.72 -1.69 -3.42
CA TRP A 96 -6.26 -0.53 -4.18
C TRP A 96 -4.73 -0.38 -4.15
N ILE A 97 -4.09 -0.47 -2.98
CA ILE A 97 -2.62 -0.42 -2.87
C ILE A 97 -1.96 -1.51 -3.72
N ARG A 98 -2.44 -2.76 -3.63
CA ARG A 98 -1.93 -3.88 -4.42
C ARG A 98 -2.09 -3.65 -5.92
N SER A 99 -3.24 -3.12 -6.33
CA SER A 99 -3.50 -2.80 -7.75
C SER A 99 -2.57 -1.70 -8.26
N MET A 100 -2.33 -0.66 -7.46
CA MET A 100 -1.37 0.41 -7.79
C MET A 100 0.06 -0.12 -7.89
N GLU A 101 0.49 -0.96 -6.95
CA GLU A 101 1.85 -1.54 -6.96
C GLU A 101 2.07 -2.44 -8.17
N ARG A 102 1.10 -3.30 -8.50
CA ARG A 102 1.12 -4.13 -9.71
C ARG A 102 1.19 -3.26 -10.97
N ALA A 103 0.40 -2.19 -11.04
CA ALA A 103 0.44 -1.24 -12.15
C ALA A 103 1.80 -0.54 -12.31
N PHE A 104 2.48 -0.30 -11.19
CA PHE A 104 3.81 0.30 -11.15
C PHE A 104 4.95 -0.69 -11.41
N GLU A 105 4.72 -1.99 -11.28
CA GLU A 105 5.71 -3.02 -11.59
C GLU A 105 5.95 -3.15 -13.11
N TYR A 106 4.90 -2.98 -13.90
CA TYR A 106 4.97 -3.05 -15.37
C TYR A 106 5.57 -1.80 -16.03
N ASN A 107 5.81 -0.72 -15.27
CA ASN A 107 6.31 0.53 -15.80
C ASN A 107 7.57 0.98 -15.03
N THR A 108 8.56 1.52 -15.75
CA THR A 108 9.80 2.09 -15.17
C THR A 108 9.58 3.47 -14.54
N TYR A 109 8.54 3.61 -13.71
CA TYR A 109 8.24 4.87 -13.05
C TYR A 109 9.17 5.12 -11.86
N ASP A 110 9.69 6.35 -11.76
CA ASP A 110 10.34 6.82 -10.55
C ASP A 110 9.32 7.01 -9.40
N ASP A 111 9.83 7.12 -8.17
CA ASP A 111 8.99 7.21 -6.97
C ASP A 111 8.10 8.46 -6.96
N GLU A 112 8.56 9.56 -7.57
CA GLU A 112 7.80 10.82 -7.67
C GLU A 112 6.64 10.72 -8.67
N LYS A 113 6.84 10.05 -9.80
CA LYS A 113 5.79 9.79 -10.79
C LYS A 113 4.75 8.83 -10.24
N LYS A 114 5.15 7.77 -9.52
CA LYS A 114 4.24 6.89 -8.79
C LYS A 114 3.37 7.68 -7.82
N PHE A 115 3.99 8.57 -7.03
CA PHE A 115 3.29 9.46 -6.12
C PHE A 115 2.26 10.35 -6.85
N LYS A 116 2.65 11.02 -7.94
CA LYS A 116 1.74 11.87 -8.73
C LYS A 116 0.55 11.06 -9.24
N MET A 117 0.79 9.90 -9.85
CA MET A 117 -0.28 9.03 -10.37
C MET A 117 -1.24 8.58 -9.27
N ALA A 118 -0.72 8.16 -8.12
CA ALA A 118 -1.55 7.75 -6.99
C ALA A 118 -2.42 8.89 -6.45
N THR A 119 -1.86 10.09 -6.30
CA THR A 119 -2.63 11.25 -5.80
C THR A 119 -3.74 11.68 -6.74
N LEU A 120 -3.55 11.53 -8.07
CA LEU A 120 -4.60 11.81 -9.07
C LEU A 120 -5.77 10.82 -9.02
N ARG A 121 -5.56 9.64 -8.45
CA ARG A 121 -6.57 8.58 -8.33
C ARG A 121 -7.30 8.59 -6.99
N LEU A 122 -6.96 9.52 -6.10
CA LEU A 122 -7.76 9.78 -4.90
C LEU A 122 -9.00 10.58 -5.28
N LYS A 123 -10.17 10.13 -4.82
CA LYS A 123 -11.47 10.79 -5.03
C LYS A 123 -12.24 10.87 -3.72
N GLY A 124 -13.35 11.60 -3.74
CA GLY A 124 -14.29 11.67 -2.61
C GLY A 124 -13.61 12.01 -1.29
N TYR A 125 -13.77 11.13 -0.31
CA TYR A 125 -13.23 11.32 1.03
C TYR A 125 -11.69 11.29 1.05
N ALA A 126 -11.08 10.41 0.26
CA ALA A 126 -9.63 10.28 0.21
C ALA A 126 -8.93 11.54 -0.33
N SER A 127 -9.50 12.19 -1.36
CA SER A 127 -8.96 13.44 -1.89
C SER A 127 -9.05 14.58 -0.87
N LEU A 128 -10.18 14.71 -0.16
CA LEU A 128 -10.35 15.74 0.87
C LEU A 128 -9.37 15.56 2.04
N TRP A 129 -9.19 14.31 2.49
CA TRP A 129 -8.18 13.98 3.50
C TRP A 129 -6.77 14.35 3.03
N TRP A 130 -6.44 14.07 1.77
CA TRP A 130 -5.12 14.37 1.22
C TRP A 130 -4.85 15.88 1.15
N ASP A 131 -5.82 16.67 0.71
CA ASP A 131 -5.71 18.13 0.66
C ASP A 131 -5.54 18.74 2.06
N THR A 132 -6.30 18.24 3.04
CA THR A 132 -6.17 18.64 4.45
C THR A 132 -4.77 18.29 4.99
N THR A 133 -4.26 17.11 4.67
CA THR A 133 -2.93 16.64 5.09
C THR A 133 -1.82 17.52 4.50
N LYS A 134 -1.91 17.90 3.22
CA LYS A 134 -0.96 18.84 2.59
C LYS A 134 -0.94 20.18 3.32
N SER A 135 -2.12 20.76 3.55
CA SER A 135 -2.27 22.06 4.22
C SER A 135 -1.74 22.02 5.65
N GLN A 136 -2.03 20.96 6.40
CA GLN A 136 -1.52 20.78 7.75
C GLN A 136 0.02 20.72 7.80
N ARG A 137 0.65 19.96 6.88
CA ARG A 137 2.12 19.88 6.84
C ARG A 137 2.79 21.23 6.56
N VAL A 138 2.20 22.05 5.69
CA VAL A 138 2.69 23.40 5.41
C VAL A 138 2.64 24.27 6.67
N ARG A 139 1.52 24.23 7.41
CA ARG A 139 1.41 24.96 8.69
C ARG A 139 2.42 24.50 9.74
N GLU A 140 2.77 23.22 9.72
CA GLU A 140 3.77 22.63 10.61
C GLU A 140 5.22 22.82 10.12
N GLY A 141 5.45 23.57 9.02
CA GLY A 141 6.79 23.80 8.46
C GLY A 141 7.44 22.56 7.86
N LYS A 142 6.69 21.47 7.65
CA LYS A 142 7.22 20.18 7.18
C LYS A 142 7.39 20.18 5.66
N THR A 143 8.39 19.43 5.20
CA THR A 143 8.63 19.23 3.76
C THR A 143 7.44 18.60 3.04
N ARG A 144 7.27 19.00 1.77
CA ARG A 144 6.26 18.43 0.86
C ARG A 144 6.56 16.96 0.63
N ILE A 145 5.52 16.14 0.56
CA ILE A 145 5.64 14.73 0.23
C ILE A 145 5.73 14.61 -1.29
N ARG A 146 6.71 13.86 -1.77
CA ARG A 146 6.91 13.54 -3.20
C ARG A 146 7.22 12.06 -3.42
N SER A 147 7.03 11.23 -2.40
CA SER A 147 7.40 9.82 -2.41
C SER A 147 6.16 8.94 -2.28
N TRP A 148 6.07 7.92 -3.14
CA TRP A 148 4.99 6.95 -3.10
C TRP A 148 5.05 6.15 -1.80
N GLU A 149 6.24 5.73 -1.36
CA GLU A 149 6.43 5.06 -0.07
C GLU A 149 5.98 5.90 1.13
N LYS A 150 6.25 7.21 1.10
CA LYS A 150 5.78 8.12 2.16
C LYS A 150 4.27 8.30 2.12
N LEU A 151 3.66 8.39 0.95
CA LEU A 151 2.20 8.43 0.79
C LEU A 151 1.53 7.15 1.30
N LYS A 152 2.02 5.96 0.89
CA LYS A 152 1.52 4.67 1.35
C LYS A 152 1.49 4.57 2.87
N ARG A 153 2.56 4.97 3.55
CA ARG A 153 2.63 4.94 5.03
C ARG A 153 1.57 5.85 5.68
N LEU A 154 1.35 7.04 5.12
CA LEU A 154 0.33 7.96 5.63
C LEU A 154 -1.08 7.43 5.39
N MET A 155 -1.32 6.84 4.22
CA MET A 155 -2.61 6.25 3.88
C MET A 155 -2.90 5.03 4.75
N LYS A 156 -1.92 4.13 4.98
CA LYS A 156 -2.06 3.00 5.91
C LYS A 156 -2.48 3.49 7.29
N ARG A 157 -1.79 4.49 7.85
CA ARG A 157 -2.17 5.07 9.15
C ARG A 157 -3.57 5.70 9.17
N ARG A 158 -4.10 6.13 8.02
CA ARG A 158 -5.42 6.78 7.95
C ARG A 158 -6.56 5.80 7.73
N PHE A 159 -6.36 4.83 6.85
CA PHE A 159 -7.41 3.98 6.28
C PHE A 159 -7.33 2.52 6.72
N LEU A 160 -6.26 2.12 7.43
CA LEU A 160 -6.12 0.80 8.03
C LEU A 160 -6.27 0.94 9.55
N PRO A 161 -7.31 0.34 10.16
CA PRO A 161 -7.44 0.25 11.60
C PRO A 161 -6.25 -0.51 12.22
N ASP A 162 -5.83 -0.10 13.42
CA ASP A 162 -4.69 -0.72 14.11
C ASP A 162 -4.99 -2.18 14.52
N ASP A 163 -6.27 -2.50 14.76
CA ASP A 163 -6.80 -3.83 15.10
C ASP A 163 -7.15 -4.70 13.88
N TYR A 164 -6.95 -4.21 12.65
CA TYR A 164 -7.34 -4.90 11.42
C TYR A 164 -6.84 -6.36 11.35
N LYS A 165 -5.58 -6.62 11.75
CA LYS A 165 -5.02 -7.98 11.76
C LYS A 165 -5.70 -8.88 12.81
N GLN A 166 -6.05 -8.32 13.96
CA GLN A 166 -6.78 -9.03 15.00
C GLN A 166 -8.20 -9.36 14.53
N ASP A 167 -8.88 -8.40 13.88
CA ASP A 167 -10.21 -8.60 13.30
C ASP A 167 -10.22 -9.69 12.24
N LEU A 168 -9.22 -9.72 11.34
CA LEU A 168 -9.07 -10.79 10.37
C LEU A 168 -8.90 -12.15 11.04
N TYR A 169 -8.08 -12.22 12.09
CA TYR A 169 -7.88 -13.46 12.83
C TYR A 169 -9.17 -13.94 13.51
N LEU A 170 -9.93 -13.03 14.12
CA LEU A 170 -11.24 -13.34 14.71
C LEU A 170 -12.22 -13.82 13.65
N LYS A 171 -12.30 -13.13 12.50
CA LYS A 171 -13.13 -13.55 11.35
C LYS A 171 -12.76 -14.95 10.87
N LEU A 172 -11.47 -15.25 10.73
CA LEU A 172 -10.99 -16.57 10.34
C LEU A 172 -11.30 -17.64 11.39
N THR A 173 -11.15 -17.31 12.68
CA THR A 173 -11.41 -18.24 13.80
C THR A 173 -12.89 -18.58 13.93
N HIS A 174 -13.76 -17.60 13.72
CA HIS A 174 -15.21 -17.75 13.85
C HIS A 174 -15.92 -17.96 12.51
N LEU A 175 -15.19 -18.26 11.44
CA LEU A 175 -15.81 -18.50 10.14
C LEU A 175 -16.66 -19.77 10.19
N GLN A 176 -17.93 -19.65 9.80
CA GLN A 176 -18.90 -20.74 9.76
C GLN A 176 -19.52 -20.82 8.36
N GLN A 177 -19.81 -22.01 7.86
CA GLN A 177 -20.43 -22.19 6.54
C GLN A 177 -21.82 -21.55 6.51
N ASP A 178 -22.62 -21.75 7.56
CA ASP A 178 -23.98 -21.23 7.69
C ASP A 178 -24.85 -21.60 6.47
N LYS A 179 -25.42 -20.59 5.81
CA LYS A 179 -26.31 -20.72 4.64
C LYS A 179 -25.53 -20.80 3.32
N ARG A 180 -24.21 -20.74 3.34
CA ARG A 180 -23.35 -20.72 2.15
C ARG A 180 -23.10 -22.12 1.62
N SER A 181 -22.81 -22.22 0.33
CA SER A 181 -22.27 -23.46 -0.23
C SER A 181 -20.89 -23.78 0.36
N VAL A 182 -20.46 -25.03 0.26
CA VAL A 182 -19.11 -25.42 0.71
C VAL A 182 -18.04 -24.67 -0.08
N GLU A 183 -18.26 -24.44 -1.37
CA GLU A 183 -17.37 -23.70 -2.24
C GLU A 183 -17.25 -22.23 -1.83
N GLU A 184 -18.37 -21.58 -1.51
CA GLU A 184 -18.38 -20.19 -1.03
C GLU A 184 -17.66 -20.06 0.32
N TYR A 185 -17.93 -20.97 1.25
CA TYR A 185 -17.22 -21.04 2.53
C TYR A 185 -15.72 -21.26 2.35
N THR A 186 -15.33 -22.22 1.51
CA THR A 186 -13.92 -22.55 1.24
C THR A 186 -13.19 -21.35 0.65
N ARG A 187 -13.82 -20.65 -0.30
CA ARG A 187 -13.26 -19.43 -0.91
C ARG A 187 -13.02 -18.34 0.14
N GLU A 188 -13.98 -18.10 1.04
CA GLU A 188 -13.84 -17.10 2.09
C GLU A 188 -12.74 -17.48 3.09
N PHE A 189 -12.66 -18.76 3.46
CA PHE A 189 -11.60 -19.27 4.34
C PHE A 189 -10.21 -19.01 3.75
N ASP A 190 -10.02 -19.31 2.47
CA ASP A 190 -8.75 -19.09 1.76
C ASP A 190 -8.39 -17.60 1.64
N LEU A 191 -9.38 -16.75 1.33
CA LEU A 191 -9.16 -15.31 1.29
C LEU A 191 -8.74 -14.76 2.65
N LEU A 192 -9.38 -15.21 3.73
CA LEU A 192 -9.03 -14.80 5.09
C LEU A 192 -7.64 -15.29 5.50
N GLN A 193 -7.25 -16.52 5.14
CA GLN A 193 -5.89 -17.00 5.37
C GLN A 193 -4.83 -16.15 4.66
N LEU A 194 -5.04 -15.89 3.36
CA LEU A 194 -4.13 -15.07 2.55
C LEU A 194 -4.00 -13.64 3.10
N ARG A 195 -5.10 -13.06 3.62
CA ARG A 195 -5.08 -11.71 4.20
C ARG A 195 -4.48 -11.67 5.60
N CYS A 196 -4.68 -12.71 6.41
CA CYS A 196 -4.05 -12.84 7.71
C CYS A 196 -2.53 -12.89 7.60
N ASP A 197 -2.00 -13.58 6.58
CA ASP A 197 -0.56 -13.82 6.42
C ASP A 197 0.05 -14.49 7.66
N VAL A 198 -0.74 -15.36 8.31
CA VAL A 198 -0.34 -16.11 9.50
C VAL A 198 -0.01 -17.54 9.08
N GLN A 199 1.19 -17.99 9.44
CA GLN A 199 1.66 -19.36 9.24
C GLN A 199 1.22 -20.22 10.43
N ASP A 200 0.00 -20.75 10.38
CA ASP A 200 -0.49 -21.73 11.36
C ASP A 200 -0.07 -23.16 10.94
N PRO A 201 0.23 -24.06 11.91
CA PRO A 201 0.39 -25.48 11.62
C PRO A 201 -0.80 -26.03 10.85
N GLN A 202 -0.52 -26.95 9.93
CA GLN A 202 -1.54 -27.50 9.02
C GLN A 202 -2.68 -28.16 9.80
N GLU A 203 -2.38 -28.84 10.91
CA GLU A 203 -3.36 -29.52 11.76
C GLU A 203 -4.36 -28.53 12.36
N ARG A 204 -3.86 -27.38 12.86
CA ARG A 204 -4.72 -26.31 13.41
C ARG A 204 -5.59 -25.68 12.33
N THR A 205 -5.02 -25.51 11.14
CA THR A 205 -5.74 -24.99 9.97
C THR A 205 -6.86 -25.93 9.54
N ILE A 206 -6.59 -27.24 9.47
CA ILE A 206 -7.59 -28.25 9.11
C ILE A 206 -8.72 -28.29 10.13
N VAL A 207 -8.39 -28.34 11.43
CA VAL A 207 -9.40 -28.34 12.50
C VAL A 207 -10.31 -27.12 12.40
N ARG A 208 -9.73 -25.93 12.16
CA ARG A 208 -10.50 -24.70 11.98
C ARG A 208 -11.43 -24.77 10.77
N PHE A 209 -10.94 -25.29 9.65
CA PHE A 209 -11.74 -25.45 8.44
C PHE A 209 -12.90 -26.42 8.65
N VAL A 210 -12.65 -27.60 9.23
CA VAL A 210 -13.68 -28.62 9.47
C VAL A 210 -14.69 -28.15 10.51
N HIS A 211 -14.24 -27.49 11.58
CA HIS A 211 -15.12 -26.95 12.62
C HIS A 211 -16.04 -25.83 12.12
N GLY A 212 -15.64 -25.11 11.06
CA GLY A 212 -16.49 -24.13 10.42
C GLY A 212 -17.49 -24.72 9.43
N LEU A 213 -17.42 -26.00 9.08
CA LEU A 213 -18.43 -26.64 8.21
C LEU A 213 -19.72 -26.90 8.99
N ASN A 214 -20.85 -26.97 8.26
CA ASN A 214 -22.11 -27.39 8.86
C ASN A 214 -21.97 -28.82 9.41
N GLN A 215 -22.58 -29.08 10.57
CA GLN A 215 -22.40 -30.34 11.33
C GLN A 215 -22.59 -31.61 10.49
N GLU A 216 -23.57 -31.62 9.58
CA GLU A 216 -23.84 -32.77 8.71
C GLU A 216 -22.65 -33.07 7.78
N ILE A 217 -22.03 -32.04 7.22
CA ILE A 217 -20.88 -32.13 6.32
C ILE A 217 -19.62 -32.47 7.12
N ALA A 218 -19.39 -31.76 8.23
CA ALA A 218 -18.25 -32.00 9.11
C ALA A 218 -18.18 -33.48 9.54
N SER A 219 -19.31 -34.05 9.98
CA SER A 219 -19.39 -35.45 10.41
C SER A 219 -19.02 -36.41 9.26
N LYS A 220 -19.48 -36.15 8.03
CA LYS A 220 -19.16 -36.97 6.85
C LYS A 220 -17.69 -36.87 6.43
N VAL A 221 -17.07 -35.70 6.64
CA VAL A 221 -15.64 -35.48 6.35
C VAL A 221 -14.78 -36.20 7.38
N GLU A 222 -15.09 -36.08 8.68
CA GLU A 222 -14.36 -36.73 9.79
C GLU A 222 -14.35 -38.27 9.73
N LEU A 223 -15.36 -38.87 9.10
CA LEU A 223 -15.42 -40.32 8.87
C LEU A 223 -14.47 -40.81 7.78
N GLN A 224 -13.86 -39.91 7.00
CA GLN A 224 -12.96 -40.24 5.91
C GLN A 224 -11.53 -39.82 6.24
N PRO A 225 -10.51 -40.55 5.76
CA PRO A 225 -9.14 -40.16 5.97
C PRO A 225 -8.75 -38.91 5.14
N PHE A 226 -8.30 -37.83 5.79
CA PHE A 226 -7.64 -36.66 5.17
C PHE A 226 -6.41 -36.18 5.99
N TRP A 227 -5.32 -35.87 5.28
CA TRP A 227 -4.01 -35.57 5.88
C TRP A 227 -3.67 -34.08 5.62
N THR A 228 -4.21 -33.51 4.55
CA THR A 228 -4.00 -32.12 4.15
C THR A 228 -5.29 -31.30 4.18
N LEU A 229 -5.14 -29.98 4.22
CA LEU A 229 -6.26 -29.05 4.08
C LEU A 229 -6.96 -29.24 2.72
N ASP A 230 -6.21 -29.50 1.66
CA ASP A 230 -6.77 -29.72 0.33
C ASP A 230 -7.59 -31.01 0.25
N ASP A 231 -7.18 -32.06 0.97
CA ASP A 231 -7.98 -33.28 1.09
C ASP A 231 -9.29 -32.99 1.81
N ALA A 232 -9.24 -32.30 2.95
CA ALA A 232 -10.42 -31.92 3.72
C ALA A 232 -11.39 -31.06 2.89
N LYS A 233 -10.89 -30.09 2.12
CA LYS A 233 -11.69 -29.26 1.20
C LYS A 233 -12.35 -30.09 0.10
N LYS A 234 -11.60 -30.99 -0.56
CA LYS A 234 -12.14 -31.86 -1.62
C LYS A 234 -13.23 -32.79 -1.07
N LEU A 235 -13.02 -33.36 0.12
CA LEU A 235 -14.01 -34.19 0.80
C LEU A 235 -15.26 -33.39 1.13
N ALA A 236 -15.12 -32.19 1.70
CA ALA A 236 -16.24 -31.31 2.02
C ALA A 236 -17.09 -31.00 0.78
N ILE A 237 -16.45 -30.64 -0.35
CA ILE A 237 -17.14 -30.37 -1.62
C ILE A 237 -17.85 -31.62 -2.15
N LYS A 238 -17.23 -32.80 -2.00
CA LYS A 238 -17.81 -34.07 -2.46
C LYS A 238 -19.07 -34.44 -1.66
N VAL A 239 -19.08 -34.22 -0.35
CA VAL A 239 -20.20 -34.62 0.53
C VAL A 239 -21.26 -33.53 0.73
N GLY A 240 -20.96 -32.29 0.35
CA GLY A 240 -21.88 -31.14 0.41
C GLY A 240 -22.68 -30.89 -0.87
N LYS A 241 -22.51 -31.73 -1.89
CA LYS A 241 -23.40 -31.81 -3.07
C LYS A 241 -24.58 -32.72 -2.78
#